data_AF-A0A7Z0Q188-F1
#
_entry.id   AF-A0A7Z0Q188-F1
#
_cell.length_a   1.000
_cell.length_b   1.000
_cell.length_c   1.000
_cell.angle_alpha   90.00
_cell.angle_beta   90.00
_cell.angle_gamma   90.00
#
_symmetry.space_group_name_H-M   'P 1'
#
loop_
_entity.id
_entity.type
_entity.pdbx_description
1 polymer ?
#
loop_
_entity_poly.entity_id
_entity_poly.type
_entity_poly.pdbx_seq_one_letter_code
_entity_poly.pdbx_strand_id
1 'polypeptide(L)' 'GLGYPRGPLAWGDLIGVRRLLTLQQRLHAATGDPRYRPTRWVTERAQLGLPLTELGAVPPHAAP' A
#
# COMPACT_ATOMS: atom_id res chain seq x y z
N GLY A 1 2.89 -4.05 20.55
CA GLY A 1 2.48 -3.24 19.38
C GLY A 1 3.05 -1.84 19.54
N LEU A 2 3.57 -1.23 18.48
CA LEU A 2 4.33 0.03 18.47
C LEU A 2 3.54 1.30 18.92
N GLY A 3 2.39 1.16 19.60
CA GLY A 3 1.59 2.28 20.12
C GLY A 3 0.79 3.07 19.08
N TYR A 4 0.81 2.70 17.80
CA TYR A 4 0.04 3.40 16.77
C TYR A 4 -1.47 3.15 16.94
N PRO A 5 -2.32 4.20 16.86
CA PRO A 5 -3.77 4.07 17.02
C PRO A 5 -4.44 3.27 15.89
N ARG A 6 -3.73 3.06 14.77
CA ARG A 6 -4.18 2.26 13.62
C ARG A 6 -3.02 1.45 13.05
N GLY A 7 -3.35 0.32 12.44
CA GLY A 7 -2.38 -0.46 11.66
C GLY A 7 -1.83 0.33 10.48
N PRO A 8 -0.61 0.02 10.00
CA PRO A 8 0.05 0.77 8.93
C PRO A 8 -0.76 0.82 7.62
N LEU A 9 -1.50 -0.26 7.31
CA LEU A 9 -2.36 -0.30 6.12
C LEU A 9 -3.59 0.61 6.26
N ALA A 10 -4.23 0.62 7.43
CA ALA A 10 -5.36 1.50 7.71
C ALA A 10 -4.96 2.98 7.66
N TRP A 11 -3.74 3.32 8.07
CA TRP A 11 -3.18 4.65 7.84
C TRP A 11 -3.02 4.98 6.35
N GLY A 12 -2.56 4.02 5.56
CA GLY A 12 -2.46 4.16 4.12
C GLY A 12 -3.82 4.44 3.46
N ASP A 13 -4.88 3.80 3.93
CA ASP A 13 -6.24 4.05 3.43
C ASP A 13 -6.79 5.42 3.80
N LEU A 14 -6.49 5.91 5.01
CA LEU A 14 -6.85 7.28 5.40
C LEU A 14 -6.12 8.35 4.57
N ILE A 15 -4.86 8.10 4.21
CA ILE A 15 -4.08 8.98 3.34
C ILE A 15 -4.58 8.90 1.88
N GLY A 16 -5.10 7.74 1.51
CA GLY A 16 -5.50 7.39 0.15
C GLY A 16 -4.36 6.75 -0.63
N VAL A 17 -4.62 5.56 -1.18
CA VAL A 17 -3.61 4.74 -1.87
C VAL A 17 -2.93 5.46 -3.04
N ARG A 18 -3.66 6.28 -3.81
CA ARG A 18 -3.08 7.08 -4.92
C ARG A 18 -2.09 8.13 -4.42
N ARG A 19 -2.44 8.83 -3.33
CA ARG A 19 -1.58 9.85 -2.73
C ARG A 19 -0.31 9.22 -2.15
N LEU A 20 -0.45 8.06 -1.51
CA LEU A 20 0.67 7.28 -1.00
C LEU A 20 1.61 6.84 -2.12
N LEU A 21 1.09 6.34 -3.24
CA LEU A 21 1.89 5.97 -4.42
C LEU A 21 2.66 7.18 -4.97
N THR A 22 2.00 8.33 -5.14
CA THR A 22 2.66 9.56 -5.61
C THR A 22 3.77 10.01 -4.66
N LEU A 23 3.56 9.92 -3.35
CA LEU A 23 4.57 10.26 -2.35
C LEU A 23 5.80 9.34 -2.48
N GLN A 24 5.60 8.03 -2.56
CA GLN A 24 6.69 7.06 -2.71
C GLN A 24 7.47 7.29 -4.02
N GLN A 25 6.77 7.53 -5.13
CA GLN A 25 7.42 7.85 -6.42
C GLN A 25 8.28 9.11 -6.32
N ARG A 26 7.77 10.17 -5.67
CA ARG A 26 8.53 11.42 -5.48
C ARG A 26 9.74 11.23 -4.57
N LEU A 27 9.59 10.49 -3.47
CA LEU A 27 10.70 10.19 -2.56
C LEU A 27 11.78 9.36 -3.25
N HIS A 28 11.37 8.34 -4.02
CA HIS A 28 12.31 7.52 -4.78
C HIS A 28 13.03 8.33 -5.86
N ALA A 29 12.31 9.16 -6.62
CA ALA A 29 12.90 10.03 -7.64
C ALA A 29 13.86 11.08 -7.05
N ALA A 30 13.53 11.66 -5.89
CA ALA A 30 14.35 12.69 -5.26
C ALA A 30 15.60 12.13 -4.56
N THR A 31 15.53 10.91 -4.01
CA THR A 31 16.63 10.33 -3.20
C THR A 31 17.43 9.26 -3.93
N GLY A 32 16.87 8.64 -4.97
CA GLY A 32 17.42 7.43 -5.58
C GLY A 32 17.38 6.19 -4.69
N ASP A 33 16.86 6.30 -3.46
CA ASP A 33 16.93 5.25 -2.46
C ASP A 33 15.89 4.16 -2.74
N PRO A 34 16.30 2.89 -2.91
CA PRO A 34 15.40 1.78 -3.17
C PRO A 34 14.35 1.56 -2.08
N ARG A 35 14.57 2.02 -0.84
CA ARG A 35 13.59 1.87 0.25
C ARG A 35 12.27 2.59 -0.01
N TYR A 36 12.28 3.62 -0.86
CA TYR A 36 11.09 4.37 -1.23
C TYR A 36 10.45 3.87 -2.54
N ARG A 37 11.03 2.87 -3.19
CA ARG A 37 10.47 2.31 -4.42
C ARG A 37 9.08 1.76 -4.13
N PRO A 38 8.04 2.20 -4.87
CA PRO A 38 6.72 1.63 -4.73
C PRO A 38 6.73 0.12 -5.01
N THR A 39 6.12 -0.65 -4.12
CA THR A 39 5.95 -2.08 -4.37
C THR A 39 4.89 -2.33 -5.44
N ARG A 40 4.96 -3.50 -6.09
CA ARG A 40 3.97 -3.91 -7.09
C ARG A 40 2.54 -3.90 -6.52
N TRP A 41 2.35 -4.44 -5.32
CA TRP A 41 1.05 -4.51 -4.64
C TRP A 41 0.42 -3.12 -4.39
N VAL A 42 1.19 -2.14 -3.90
CA VAL A 42 0.69 -0.76 -3.72
C VAL A 42 0.34 -0.13 -5.08
N THR A 43 1.17 -0.38 -6.09
CA THR A 43 0.95 0.17 -7.44
C THR A 43 -0.33 -0.36 -8.06
N GLU A 44 -0.56 -1.68 -8.02
CA GLU A 44 -1.77 -2.32 -8.56
C GLU A 44 -3.03 -1.85 -7.83
N ARG A 45 -3.02 -1.80 -6.49
CA ARG A 45 -4.15 -1.27 -5.72
C ARG A 45 -4.43 0.20 -6.02
N ALA A 46 -3.39 1.02 -6.19
CA ALA A 46 -3.55 2.42 -6.57
C ALA A 46 -4.19 2.59 -7.96
N GLN A 47 -3.80 1.74 -8.90
CA GLN A 47 -4.34 1.75 -10.27
C GLN A 47 -5.79 1.26 -10.31
N LEU A 48 -6.13 0.25 -9.51
CA LEU A 48 -7.47 -0.33 -9.42
C LEU A 48 -8.41 0.43 -8.48
N GLY A 49 -7.90 1.39 -7.70
CA GLY A 49 -8.68 2.11 -6.70
C GLY A 49 -9.09 1.26 -5.49
N LEU A 50 -8.35 0.18 -5.20
CA LEU A 50 -8.65 -0.74 -4.12
C LEU A 50 -8.03 -0.27 -2.79
N PRO A 51 -8.71 -0.48 -1.64
CA PRO A 51 -8.18 -0.16 -0.31
C PRO A 51 -6.99 -1.07 0.05
N LEU A 52 -6.07 -0.60 0.87
CA LEU A 52 -4.90 -1.33 1.34
C LEU A 52 -5.24 -2.35 2.43
N THR A 53 -6.34 -2.19 3.16
CA THR A 53 -6.79 -3.13 4.19
C THR A 53 -7.60 -4.30 3.65
N GLU A 54 -8.06 -4.26 2.40
CA GLU A 54 -8.74 -5.42 1.82
C GLU A 54 -7.75 -6.57 1.71
N LEU A 55 -8.07 -7.69 2.34
CA LEU A 55 -7.33 -8.94 2.15
C LEU A 55 -7.54 -9.38 0.70
N GLY A 56 -6.44 -9.70 0.00
CA GLY A 56 -6.54 -10.27 -1.34
C GLY A 56 -7.47 -11.47 -1.31
N ALA A 57 -8.38 -11.56 -2.28
CA ALA A 57 -9.34 -12.65 -2.35
C ALA A 57 -8.61 -13.99 -2.16
N VAL A 58 -9.00 -14.75 -1.13
CA VAL A 58 -8.53 -16.13 -0.97
C VAL A 58 -8.89 -16.86 -2.26
N PRO A 59 -7.94 -17.50 -2.95
CA PRO A 59 -8.24 -18.27 -4.14
C PRO A 59 -9.34 -19.30 -3.81
N PRO A 60 -10.34 -19.52 -4.67
CA PRO A 60 -11.50 -20.36 -4.36
C PRO A 60 -11.16 -21.83 -4.05
N HIS A 61 -9.90 -22.25 -4.24
CA HIS A 61 -9.39 -23.58 -3.94
C HIS A 61 -8.71 -23.69 -2.56
N ALA A 62 -8.69 -22.62 -1.76
CA ALA A 62 -8.06 -22.60 -0.44
C ALA A 62 -9.09 -22.64 0.72
N ALA A 63 -10.18 -23.38 0.55
CA ALA A 63 -11.02 -23.86 1.64
C ALA A 63 -10.70 -25.36 1.90
N PRO A 64 -10.70 -25.82 3.17
CA PRO A 64 -10.24 -27.16 3.56
C PRO A 64 -11.08 -28.31 3.00
#